data_AF-A0A2E7PCC9-F1
#
_entry.id   AF-A0A2E7PCC9-F1
#
_cell.length_a   1.000
_cell.length_b   1.000
_cell.length_c   1.000
_cell.angle_alpha   90.00
_cell.angle_beta   90.00
_cell.angle_gamma   90.00
#
_symmetry.space_group_name_H-M   'P 1'
#
loop_
_entity.id
_entity.type
_entity.pdbx_description
1 polymer ?
#
loop_
_entity_poly.entity_id
_entity_poly.type
_entity_poly.pdbx_seq_one_letter_code
_entity_poly.pdbx_strand_id
1 'polypeptide(L)' 'MLIFWLKSCPRCEGDLYENADIYGTYIGCLQCGHYLTAEEDAGLRALNPAGKTYTLPPGEPIRVLADIAA' A
#
# COMPACT_ATOMS: atom_id res chain seq x y z
N MET A 1 1.40 11.08 4.64
CA MET A 1 2.44 10.27 3.98
C MET A 1 1.93 8.85 3.92
N LEU A 2 1.84 8.23 2.74
CA LEU A 2 1.34 6.85 2.62
C LEU A 2 2.51 5.95 2.24
N ILE A 3 2.68 4.84 2.96
CA ILE A 3 3.67 3.82 2.68
C ILE A 3 3.00 2.71 1.86
N PHE A 4 3.66 2.31 0.78
CA PHE A 4 3.20 1.23 -0.08
C PHE A 4 4.27 0.15 -0.22
N TRP A 5 3.87 -1.11 -0.25
CA TRP A 5 4.73 -2.23 -0.65
C TRP A 5 4.18 -2.83 -1.94
N LEU A 6 4.91 -2.62 -3.03
CA LEU A 6 4.47 -3.07 -4.35
C LEU A 6 4.64 -4.58 -4.48
N LYS A 7 3.67 -5.23 -5.11
CA LYS A 7 3.66 -6.67 -5.40
C LYS A 7 4.04 -7.54 -4.18
N SER A 8 3.57 -7.14 -3.00
CA SER A 8 3.96 -7.72 -1.71
C SER A 8 2.81 -8.39 -0.97
N CYS A 9 1.59 -8.39 -1.53
CA CYS A 9 0.46 -9.09 -0.94
C CYS A 9 0.64 -10.61 -1.02
N PRO A 10 0.53 -11.35 0.09
CA PRO A 10 0.72 -12.80 0.12
C PRO A 10 -0.40 -13.60 -0.58
N ARG A 11 -1.54 -12.96 -0.88
CA ARG A 11 -2.70 -13.64 -1.50
C ARG A 11 -2.77 -13.51 -3.01
N CYS A 12 -2.47 -12.32 -3.53
CA CYS A 12 -2.68 -12.01 -4.95
C CYS A 12 -1.46 -11.34 -5.60
N GLU A 13 -0.32 -11.27 -4.91
CA GLU A 13 0.89 -10.59 -5.38
C GLU A 13 0.64 -9.11 -5.75
N GLY A 14 -0.38 -8.52 -5.10
CA GLY A 14 -0.78 -7.15 -5.29
C GLY A 14 -0.04 -6.14 -4.41
N ASP A 15 -0.43 -4.89 -4.55
CA ASP A 15 0.16 -3.75 -3.84
C ASP A 15 -0.52 -3.57 -2.47
N LEU A 16 0.31 -3.40 -1.43
CA LEU A 16 -0.10 -3.15 -0.06
C LEU A 16 0.06 -1.66 0.27
N TYR A 17 -0.79 -1.15 1.14
CA TYR A 17 -0.73 0.21 1.67
C TYR A 17 -0.84 0.20 3.21
N GLU A 18 -0.08 1.07 3.87
CA GLU A 18 -0.25 1.35 5.30
C GLU A 18 -1.25 2.48 5.50
N ASN A 19 -2.15 2.30 6.47
CA ASN A 19 -3.04 3.35 6.93
C ASN A 19 -3.26 3.24 8.45
N ALA A 20 -3.94 4.22 9.04
CA ALA A 20 -4.24 4.24 10.47
C ALA A 20 -5.70 4.64 10.72
N ASP A 21 -6.31 4.03 11.73
CA ASP A 21 -7.60 4.42 12.27
C ASP A 21 -7.57 4.46 13.81
N ILE A 22 -8.73 4.54 14.46
CA ILE A 22 -8.85 4.64 15.92
C ILE A 22 -8.30 3.41 16.67
N TYR A 23 -8.13 2.27 16.01
CA TYR A 23 -7.61 1.02 16.57
C TYR A 23 -6.11 0.84 16.34
N GLY A 24 -5.46 1.70 15.55
CA GLY A 24 -4.04 1.66 15.27
C GLY A 24 -3.71 1.65 13.78
N THR A 25 -2.48 1.25 13.46
CA THR A 25 -2.03 1.09 12.07
C THR A 25 -2.39 -0.29 11.53
N TYR A 26 -2.75 -0.34 10.25
CA TYR A 26 -3.01 -1.58 9.53
C TYR A 26 -2.41 -1.52 8.12
N ILE A 27 -2.13 -2.69 7.56
CA ILE A 27 -1.68 -2.83 6.18
C ILE A 27 -2.74 -3.61 5.41
N GLY A 28 -3.23 -3.01 4.33
CA GLY A 28 -4.26 -3.58 3.46
C GLY A 28 -3.77 -3.73 2.02
N CYS A 29 -4.32 -4.70 1.28
CA CYS A 29 -4.09 -4.82 -0.15
C CYS A 29 -5.09 -4.00 -0.95
N LEU A 30 -4.60 -3.14 -1.84
CA LEU A 30 -5.44 -2.33 -2.72
C LEU A 30 -6.22 -3.18 -3.75
N GLN A 31 -5.66 -4.32 -4.15
CA GLN A 31 -6.19 -5.13 -5.25
C GLN A 31 -7.21 -6.20 -4.80
N CYS A 32 -6.99 -6.86 -3.67
CA CYS A 32 -7.88 -7.92 -3.18
C CYS A 32 -8.60 -7.61 -1.87
N GLY A 33 -8.29 -6.48 -1.22
CA GLY A 33 -8.91 -6.08 0.04
C GLY A 33 -8.47 -6.88 1.27
N HIS A 34 -7.45 -7.76 1.14
CA HIS A 34 -6.91 -8.50 2.29
C HIS A 34 -6.18 -7.57 3.25
N TYR A 35 -6.53 -7.63 4.54
CA TYR A 35 -5.78 -6.99 5.61
C TYR A 35 -4.77 -7.98 6.17
N LEU A 36 -3.53 -7.53 6.34
CA LEU A 36 -2.50 -8.39 6.90
C LEU A 36 -2.82 -8.74 8.36
N THR A 37 -2.61 -10.00 8.69
CA THR A 37 -2.49 -10.47 10.06
C THR A 37 -1.22 -9.90 10.70
N ALA A 38 -1.14 -9.96 12.04
CA ALA A 38 0.05 -9.51 12.76
C ALA A 38 1.33 -10.24 12.33
N GLU A 39 1.22 -11.52 11.97
CA GLU A 39 2.35 -12.34 11.51
C GLU A 39 2.82 -11.91 10.12
N GLU A 40 1.88 -11.68 9.18
CA GLU A 40 2.19 -11.20 7.83
C GLU A 40 2.78 -9.79 7.84
N ASP A 41 2.24 -8.89 8.68
CA ASP A 41 2.77 -7.53 8.88
C ASP A 41 4.21 -7.56 9.40
N ALA A 42 4.49 -8.37 10.42
CA ALA A 42 5.84 -8.52 10.96
C ALA A 42 6.80 -9.09 9.92
N GLY A 43 6.37 -10.09 9.14
CA GLY A 43 7.15 -10.64 8.03
C GLY A 43 7.45 -9.61 6.94
N LEU A 44 6.46 -8.82 6.54
CA LEU A 44 6.64 -7.76 5.55
C LEU A 44 7.66 -6.71 6.01
N ARG A 45 7.54 -6.23 7.25
CA ARG A 45 8.45 -5.22 7.81
C ARG A 45 9.86 -5.77 8.03
N ALA A 46 10.02 -7.06 8.33
CA ALA A 46 11.33 -7.69 8.42
C ALA A 46 12.02 -7.80 7.05
N LEU A 47 11.28 -8.16 6.00
CA LEU A 47 11.82 -8.33 4.65
C LEU A 47 12.02 -6.99 3.92
N ASN A 48 11.13 -6.01 4.17
CA ASN A 48 11.16 -4.70 3.53
C ASN A 48 10.78 -3.60 4.54
N PRO A 49 11.73 -3.19 5.40
CA PRO A 49 11.46 -2.28 6.52
C PRO A 49 11.11 -0.86 6.10
N ALA A 50 11.48 -0.43 4.89
CA ALA A 50 11.32 0.95 4.46
C ALA A 50 10.01 1.20 3.70
N GLY A 51 9.47 0.19 3.01
CA GLY A 51 8.40 0.39 2.03
C GLY A 51 8.77 1.44 0.96
N LYS A 52 7.81 1.83 0.13
CA LYS A 52 7.93 2.99 -0.75
C LYS A 52 6.99 4.08 -0.25
N THR A 53 7.57 5.21 0.09
CA THR A 53 6.85 6.38 0.57
C THR A 53 6.37 7.20 -0.62
N TYR A 54 5.05 7.36 -0.78
CA TYR A 54 4.47 8.23 -1.79
C TYR A 54 3.75 9.41 -1.11
N THR A 55 4.13 10.62 -1.51
CA THR A 55 3.43 11.84 -1.09
C THR A 55 2.52 12.26 -2.23
N LEU A 56 1.20 12.17 -2.04
CA LEU A 56 0.27 12.84 -2.95
C LEU A 56 0.30 14.33 -2.62
N PRO A 57 0.71 15.22 -3.55
CA PRO A 57 0.60 16.65 -3.34
C PRO A 57 -0.89 17.03 -3.19
N PRO A 58 -1.26 17.85 -2.19
CA PRO A 58 -2.64 18.28 -2.03
C PRO A 58 -3.08 19.06 -3.26
N GLY A 59 -4.16 18.62 -3.91
CA GLY A 59 -4.79 19.31 -5.03
C GLY A 59 -4.34 18.90 -6.44
N GLU A 60 -3.40 17.95 -6.59
CA GLU A 60 -3.08 17.40 -7.90
C GLU A 60 -3.86 16.09 -8.13
N PRO A 61 -4.69 15.99 -9.19
CA PRO A 61 -5.36 14.74 -9.50
C PRO A 61 -4.32 13.66 -9.81
N ILE A 62 -4.53 12.45 -9.29
CA ILE A 62 -3.74 11.27 -9.67
C ILE A 62 -3.87 11.14 -11.19
N ARG A 63 -2.78 11.40 -11.93
CA ARG A 63 -2.76 11.36 -13.40
C ARG A 63 -2.94 9.92 -13.86
N VAL A 64 -4.17 9.44 -13.99
CA VAL A 64 -4.49 8.08 -14.49
C VAL A 64 -5.05 8.11 -15.93
N LEU A 65 -5.30 9.27 -16.54
CA LEU A 65 -6.16 9.36 -17.74
C LEU A 65 -5.65 10.24 -18.89
N ALA A 66 -4.34 10.47 -19.05
CA ALA A 66 -3.83 11.21 -20.21
C ALA A 66 -3.12 10.34 -21.27
N ASP A 67 -2.55 9.19 -20.89
CA ASP A 67 -1.65 8.42 -21.79
C ASP A 67 -2.26 7.17 -22.43
N ILE A 68 -3.56 6.88 -22.23
CA ILE A 68 -4.24 5.72 -22.87
C ILE A 68 -4.83 6.12 -24.25
N ALA A 69 -4.84 7.41 -24.58
CA ALA A 69 -5.47 7.94 -25.79
C ALA A 69 -4.49 8.54 -26.81
N ALA A 70 -3.18 8.26 -26.71
CA ALA A 70 -2.17 8.70 -27.67
C ALA A 70 -1.73 7.58 -28.61
#